data_AF-A0A504LGY0-F1
#
_entry.id   AF-A0A504LGY0-F1
#
_cell.length_a   1.000
_cell.length_b   1.000
_cell.length_c   1.000
_cell.angle_alpha   90.00
_cell.angle_beta   90.00
_cell.angle_gamma   90.00
#
_symmetry.space_group_name_H-M   'P 1'
#
loop_
_entity.id
_entity.type
_entity.pdbx_description
1 polymer ?
#
loop_
_entity_poly.entity_id
_entity_poly.type
_entity_poly.pdbx_seq_one_letter_code
_entity_poly.pdbx_strand_id
1 'polypeptide(L)'
;MAGRDPDYPREDQAVPVNARLLDYVRQAISIAPVIAGDLDYIRVDFLVTDRCLYAGEVVVYPAAGYGICANPAFAGEIERLWRLNRSHYLQREQKGLARLYASALRAKCGSTPDVPARQWKADISIEQTP
;
A
#
# COMPACT_ATOMS: atom_id res chain seq x y z
N MET A 1 -1.24 16.30 -18.93
CA MET A 1 -1.59 16.79 -17.57
C MET A 1 -0.64 17.94 -17.26
N ALA A 2 -1.12 19.18 -17.29
CA ALA A 2 -0.32 20.36 -16.95
C ALA A 2 -0.35 20.53 -15.44
N GLY A 3 0.79 20.32 -14.75
CA GLY A 3 0.91 20.59 -13.31
C GLY A 3 1.70 19.59 -12.48
N ARG A 4 2.01 18.39 -12.99
CA ARG A 4 2.98 17.50 -12.34
C ARG A 4 4.36 17.84 -12.89
N ASP A 5 5.29 18.27 -12.03
CA ASP A 5 6.70 18.36 -12.38
C ASP A 5 7.16 16.97 -12.83
N PRO A 6 7.49 16.78 -14.12
CA PRO A 6 7.89 15.46 -14.64
C PRO A 6 9.19 14.96 -13.98
N ASP A 7 9.98 15.88 -13.43
CA ASP A 7 11.27 15.60 -12.82
C ASP A 7 11.16 15.41 -11.30
N TYR A 8 9.95 15.39 -10.73
CA TYR A 8 9.73 15.15 -9.30
C TYR A 8 9.66 13.64 -8.96
N PRO A 9 10.34 13.18 -7.90
CA PRO A 9 11.27 13.94 -7.05
C PRO A 9 12.64 14.11 -7.72
N ARG A 10 13.22 15.32 -7.63
CA ARG A 10 14.57 15.60 -8.14
C ARG A 10 15.63 15.13 -7.15
N GLU A 11 16.82 14.77 -7.63
CA GLU A 11 17.91 14.30 -6.75
C GLU A 11 18.32 15.33 -5.68
N ASP A 12 18.25 16.63 -5.98
CA ASP A 12 18.54 17.73 -5.05
C ASP A 12 17.47 17.92 -3.96
N GLN A 13 16.31 17.29 -4.14
CA GLN A 13 15.21 17.26 -3.16
C GLN A 13 15.25 15.99 -2.29
N ALA A 14 16.16 15.06 -2.57
CA ALA A 14 16.28 13.82 -1.81
C ALA A 14 16.78 14.12 -0.39
N VAL A 15 16.05 13.64 0.62
CA VAL A 15 16.51 13.70 2.01
C VAL A 15 17.71 12.75 2.16
N PRO A 16 18.87 13.20 2.65
CA PRO A 16 20.04 12.34 2.81
C PRO A 16 19.73 11.16 3.74
N VAL A 17 20.08 9.95 3.30
CA VAL A 17 19.90 8.74 4.11
C VAL A 17 20.87 8.77 5.28
N ASN A 18 20.33 8.75 6.50
CA ASN A 18 21.09 8.69 7.74
C ASN A 18 20.38 7.81 8.76
N ALA A 19 21.07 7.44 9.84
CA ALA A 19 20.52 6.56 10.88
C ALA A 19 19.17 7.05 11.43
N ARG A 20 19.03 8.36 11.65
CA ARG A 20 17.80 8.96 12.17
C ARG A 20 16.63 8.87 11.19
N LEU A 21 16.87 9.07 9.90
CA LEU A 21 15.84 8.87 8.86
C LEU A 21 15.37 7.41 8.86
N LEU A 22 16.29 6.46 8.99
CA LEU A 22 15.94 5.03 9.05
C LEU A 22 15.11 4.70 10.29
N ASP A 23 15.40 5.31 11.43
CA ASP A 23 14.59 5.15 12.64
C ASP A 23 13.17 5.69 12.44
N TYR A 24 13.00 6.83 11.77
CA TYR A 24 11.67 7.35 11.42
C TYR A 24 10.94 6.44 10.42
N VAL A 25 11.63 5.86 9.44
CA VAL A 25 11.02 4.88 8.54
C VAL A 25 10.54 3.65 9.32
N ARG A 26 11.34 3.13 10.25
CA ARG A 26 10.92 2.01 11.12
C ARG A 26 9.72 2.37 11.98
N GLN A 27 9.69 3.59 12.51
CA GLN A 27 8.57 4.11 13.28
C GLN A 27 7.30 4.27 12.42
N ALA A 28 7.43 4.77 11.20
CA ALA A 28 6.31 4.85 10.25
C ALA A 28 5.75 3.45 9.93
N ILE A 29 6.64 2.47 9.69
CA ILE A 29 6.26 1.07 9.45
C ILE A 29 5.50 0.48 10.65
N SER A 30 5.87 0.81 11.88
CA SER A 30 5.17 0.29 13.07
C SER A 30 3.84 1.00 13.35
N ILE A 31 3.72 2.29 13.01
CA ILE A 31 2.51 3.08 13.22
C ILE A 31 1.46 2.84 12.12
N ALA A 32 1.87 2.64 10.88
CA ALA A 32 0.95 2.51 9.74
C ALA A 32 -0.13 1.42 9.92
N PRO A 33 0.18 0.21 10.43
CA PRO A 33 -0.84 -0.81 10.69
C PRO A 33 -1.85 -0.40 11.77
N VAL A 34 -1.40 0.37 12.78
CA VAL A 34 -2.28 0.88 13.85
C VAL A 34 -3.24 1.92 13.30
N ILE A 35 -2.78 2.79 12.40
CA ILE A 35 -3.63 3.76 11.70
C ILE A 35 -4.62 3.05 10.76
N ALA A 36 -4.18 1.99 10.09
CA ALA A 36 -5.03 1.23 9.18
C ALA A 36 -6.19 0.53 9.88
N GLY A 37 -5.98 0.03 11.10
CA GLY A 37 -7.00 -0.70 11.85
C GLY A 37 -7.53 -1.88 11.02
N ASP A 38 -8.85 -1.95 10.87
CA ASP A 38 -9.54 -3.03 10.15
C ASP A 38 -9.79 -2.72 8.66
N LEU A 39 -9.17 -1.67 8.10
CA LEU A 39 -9.37 -1.31 6.69
C LEU A 39 -8.59 -2.25 5.77
N ASP A 40 -9.27 -2.74 4.72
CA ASP A 40 -8.70 -3.68 3.74
C ASP A 40 -7.48 -3.11 3.01
N TYR A 41 -7.53 -1.82 2.64
CA TYR A 41 -6.44 -1.14 1.94
C TYR A 41 -6.53 0.39 2.08
N ILE A 42 -5.48 0.96 2.67
CA ILE A 42 -5.26 2.40 2.71
C ILE A 42 -3.79 2.71 2.42
N ARG A 43 -3.54 3.95 1.97
CA ARG A 43 -2.20 4.53 1.99
C ARG A 43 -2.11 5.48 3.18
N VAL A 44 -1.02 5.38 3.94
CA VAL A 44 -0.68 6.33 4.99
C VAL A 44 0.64 6.99 4.60
N ASP A 45 0.58 8.29 4.32
CA ASP A 45 1.75 9.07 3.96
C ASP A 45 2.28 9.77 5.20
N PHE A 46 3.59 9.64 5.42
CA PHE A 46 4.29 10.30 6.51
C PHE A 46 5.20 11.39 5.97
N LEU A 47 5.33 12.47 6.75
CA LEU A 47 6.26 13.56 6.50
C LEU A 47 7.36 13.50 7.55
N VAL A 48 8.61 13.48 7.10
CA VAL A 48 9.78 13.49 7.97
C VAL A 48 10.40 14.88 7.99
N THR A 49 10.70 15.37 9.18
CA THR A 49 11.50 16.58 9.39
C THR A 49 12.79 16.24 10.14
N ASP A 50 13.63 17.25 10.35
CA ASP A 50 14.79 17.14 11.21
C ASP A 50 14.43 16.92 12.70
N ARG A 51 13.17 17.12 13.11
CA ARG A 51 12.77 17.04 14.52
C ARG A 51 11.90 15.84 14.83
N CYS A 52 11.03 15.46 13.91
CA CYS A 52 10.06 14.38 14.14
C CYS A 52 9.39 13.88 12.86
N LEU A 53 8.65 12.79 13.04
CA LEU A 53 7.76 12.15 12.07
C LEU A 53 6.32 12.65 12.26
N TYR A 54 5.68 13.08 11.19
CA TYR A 54 4.27 13.50 11.16
C TYR A 54 3.44 12.56 10.29
N ALA A 55 2.20 12.26 10.69
CA ALA A 55 1.20 11.69 9.80
C ALA A 55 0.68 12.80 8.88
N GLY A 56 0.82 12.62 7.57
CA GLY A 56 0.48 13.63 6.56
C GLY A 56 -0.88 13.37 5.90
N GLU A 57 -1.04 12.20 5.30
CA GLU A 57 -2.26 11.84 4.55
C GLU A 57 -2.70 10.41 4.87
N VAL A 58 -4.02 10.20 4.94
CA VAL A 58 -4.62 8.86 4.95
C VAL A 58 -5.59 8.77 3.79
N VAL A 59 -5.33 7.88 2.84
CA VAL A 59 -6.14 7.73 1.63
C VAL A 59 -6.72 6.33 1.56
N VAL A 60 -8.04 6.25 1.57
CA VAL A 60 -8.78 5.01 1.32
C VAL A 60 -8.86 4.80 -0.19
N TYR A 61 -8.48 3.62 -0.67
CA TYR A 61 -8.42 3.30 -2.10
C TYR A 61 -7.61 4.33 -2.92
N PRO A 62 -6.32 4.48 -2.61
CA PRO A 62 -5.43 5.45 -3.26
C PRO A 62 -5.46 5.34 -4.78
N ALA A 63 -5.38 6.51 -5.42
CA ALA A 63 -5.38 6.67 -6.88
C ALA A 63 -6.60 6.08 -7.60
N ALA A 64 -7.73 5.86 -6.89
CA ALA A 64 -8.94 5.24 -7.42
C ALA A 64 -8.70 3.87 -8.08
N GLY A 65 -7.63 3.17 -7.67
CA GLY A 65 -7.20 1.90 -8.29
C GLY A 65 -6.37 2.04 -9.57
N TYR A 66 -6.06 3.26 -10.01
CA TYR A 66 -5.22 3.56 -11.18
C TYR A 66 -3.79 3.97 -10.83
N GLY A 67 -3.41 3.82 -9.56
CA GLY A 67 -2.08 4.18 -9.09
C GLY A 67 -1.02 3.27 -9.71
N ILE A 68 -0.08 3.86 -10.44
CA ILE A 68 1.10 3.14 -10.89
C ILE A 68 2.11 3.20 -9.73
N CYS A 69 2.43 2.04 -9.15
CA CYS A 69 3.54 1.95 -8.22
C CYS A 69 4.85 2.01 -9.00
N ALA A 70 5.75 2.93 -8.66
CA ALA A 70 7.05 3.06 -9.31
C ALA A 70 7.89 1.77 -9.21
N ASN A 71 7.66 0.97 -8.16
CA ASN A 71 8.23 -0.36 -8.03
C ASN A 71 7.16 -1.43 -8.31
N PRO A 72 7.27 -2.18 -9.42
CA PRO A 72 6.27 -3.19 -9.80
C PRO A 72 6.17 -4.35 -8.79
N ALA A 73 7.21 -4.60 -7.98
CA ALA A 73 7.15 -5.62 -6.94
C ALA A 73 6.13 -5.26 -5.85
N PHE A 74 5.98 -3.97 -5.51
CA PHE A 74 4.97 -3.53 -4.54
C PHE A 74 3.56 -3.57 -5.14
N ALA A 75 3.38 -3.21 -6.41
CA ALA A 75 2.09 -3.35 -7.08
C ALA A 75 1.60 -4.81 -7.06
N GLY A 76 2.46 -5.75 -7.44
CA GLY A 76 2.13 -7.18 -7.41
C GLY A 76 1.81 -7.70 -6.01
N GLU A 77 2.50 -7.20 -4.99
CA GLU A 77 2.22 -7.60 -3.60
C GLU A 77 0.92 -7.00 -3.07
N ILE A 78 0.61 -5.74 -3.38
CA ILE A 78 -0.68 -5.12 -3.04
C ILE A 78 -1.82 -5.89 -3.70
N GLU A 79 -1.70 -6.22 -4.99
CA GLU A 79 -2.69 -7.05 -5.71
C GLU A 79 -2.87 -8.43 -5.05
N ARG A 80 -1.77 -9.07 -4.63
CA ARG A 80 -1.80 -10.37 -3.95
C ARG A 80 -2.49 -10.29 -2.59
N LEU A 81 -2.25 -9.22 -1.83
CA LEU A 81 -2.87 -8.99 -0.52
C LEU A 81 -4.33 -8.55 -0.65
N TRP A 82 -4.72 -7.94 -1.77
CA TRP A 82 -6.09 -7.54 -2.06
C TRP A 82 -6.97 -8.75 -2.37
N ARG A 83 -7.43 -9.41 -1.31
CA ARG A 83 -8.32 -10.57 -1.40
C ARG A 83 -9.77 -10.15 -1.62
N LEU A 84 -10.13 -9.90 -2.88
CA LEU A 84 -11.51 -9.54 -3.27
C LEU A 84 -12.55 -10.55 -2.74
N ASN A 85 -12.22 -11.85 -2.71
CA ASN A 85 -13.10 -12.90 -2.17
C ASN A 85 -13.42 -12.74 -0.67
N ARG A 86 -12.58 -12.01 0.07
CA ARG A 86 -12.77 -11.66 1.48
C ARG A 86 -13.29 -10.25 1.68
N SER A 87 -13.57 -9.49 0.61
CA SER A 87 -14.13 -8.14 0.75
C SER A 87 -15.46 -8.15 1.51
N HIS A 88 -15.71 -7.10 2.29
CA HIS A 88 -16.97 -6.94 3.02
C HIS A 88 -18.21 -7.04 2.11
N TYR A 89 -18.11 -6.57 0.85
CA TYR A 89 -19.18 -6.72 -0.15
C TYR A 89 -19.52 -8.17 -0.45
N LEU A 90 -18.51 -9.02 -0.67
CA LEU A 90 -18.71 -10.45 -0.95
C LEU A 90 -18.99 -11.30 0.28
N GLN A 91 -18.70 -10.80 1.49
CA GLN A 91 -19.09 -11.45 2.74
C GLN A 91 -20.58 -11.25 3.07
N ARG A 92 -21.18 -10.15 2.62
CA ARG A 92 -22.61 -9.88 2.84
C ARG A 92 -23.50 -10.53 1.79
N GLU A 93 -24.69 -10.93 2.23
CA GLU A 93 -25.72 -11.41 1.31
C GLU A 93 -26.28 -10.24 0.48
N GLN A 94 -26.12 -10.34 -0.84
CA GLN A 94 -26.59 -9.33 -1.79
C GLN A 94 -27.97 -9.72 -2.34
N LYS A 95 -28.80 -8.72 -2.66
CA LYS A 95 -30.16 -8.91 -3.19
C LYS A 95 -30.29 -8.35 -4.61
N GLY A 96 -31.27 -8.85 -5.38
CA GLY A 96 -31.55 -8.37 -6.74
C GLY A 96 -30.37 -8.51 -7.70
N LEU A 97 -30.14 -7.51 -8.55
CA LEU A 97 -29.04 -7.50 -9.53
C LEU A 97 -27.66 -7.59 -8.88
N ALA A 98 -27.48 -7.04 -7.68
CA ALA A 98 -26.24 -7.16 -6.92
C ALA A 98 -25.92 -8.62 -6.56
N ARG A 99 -26.93 -9.48 -6.40
CA ARG A 99 -26.72 -10.92 -6.19
C ARG A 99 -26.09 -11.58 -7.40
N LEU A 100 -26.56 -11.24 -8.60
CA LEU A 100 -26.02 -11.77 -9.86
C LEU A 100 -24.56 -11.34 -10.03
N TYR A 101 -24.28 -10.05 -9.81
CA TYR A 101 -22.92 -9.52 -9.85
C TYR A 101 -22.02 -10.20 -8.82
N ALA A 102 -22.46 -10.31 -7.56
CA ALA A 102 -21.69 -10.97 -6.51
C ALA A 102 -21.41 -12.45 -6.83
N SER A 103 -22.37 -13.19 -7.38
CA SER A 103 -22.16 -14.58 -7.82
C SER A 103 -21.12 -14.69 -8.94
N ALA A 104 -21.20 -13.83 -9.97
CA ALA A 104 -20.22 -13.81 -11.04
C ALA A 104 -18.81 -13.43 -10.54
N LEU A 105 -18.74 -12.44 -9.63
CA LEU A 105 -17.48 -12.00 -9.04
C LEU A 105 -16.85 -13.11 -8.17
N ARG A 106 -17.65 -13.82 -7.36
CA ARG A 106 -17.17 -14.98 -6.59
C ARG A 106 -16.63 -16.10 -7.49
N ALA A 107 -17.33 -16.40 -8.59
CA ALA A 107 -16.88 -17.41 -9.55
C ALA A 107 -15.52 -17.02 -10.17
N LYS A 108 -15.35 -15.75 -10.53
CA LYS A 108 -14.06 -15.22 -11.02
C LYS A 108 -12.97 -15.36 -9.95
N CYS A 109 -13.22 -14.94 -8.71
CA CYS A 109 -12.23 -15.05 -7.64
C CYS A 109 -11.86 -16.50 -7.28
N GLY A 110 -12.80 -17.45 -7.36
CA GLY A 110 -12.54 -18.88 -7.10
C GLY A 110 -11.64 -19.55 -8.14
N SER A 111 -11.42 -18.92 -9.29
CA SER A 111 -10.50 -19.39 -10.32
C SER A 111 -9.04 -18.95 -10.12
N THR A 112 -8.79 -18.04 -9.16
CA THR A 112 -7.45 -17.56 -8.83
C THR A 112 -6.86 -18.38 -7.67
N PRO A 113 -5.75 -19.11 -7.87
CA PRO A 113 -5.14 -19.92 -6.81
C PRO A 113 -4.62 -19.07 -5.64
N ASP A 114 -4.73 -19.60 -4.41
CA ASP A 114 -4.23 -18.95 -3.19
C ASP A 114 -2.70 -19.11 -3.14
N VAL A 115 -1.95 -18.03 -3.35
CA VAL A 115 -0.48 -18.03 -3.26
C VAL A 115 -0.09 -17.65 -1.83
N PRO A 116 0.65 -18.50 -1.09
CA PRO A 116 1.00 -18.23 0.30
C PRO A 116 1.84 -16.94 0.41
N ALA A 117 1.62 -16.20 1.50
CA ALA A 117 2.33 -14.96 1.76
C ALA A 117 3.84 -15.21 1.93
N ARG A 118 4.67 -14.42 1.24
CA ARG A 118 6.09 -14.34 1.57
C ARG A 118 6.24 -13.75 2.97
N GLN A 119 6.93 -14.46 3.84
CA GLN A 119 7.27 -13.97 5.17
C GLN A 119 8.37 -12.92 5.01
N TRP A 120 7.99 -11.65 5.13
CA TRP A 120 8.95 -10.55 5.16
C TRP A 120 9.73 -10.63 6.47
N LYS A 121 10.92 -11.23 6.44
CA LYS A 121 11.97 -10.78 7.35
C LYS A 121 12.35 -9.38 6.88
N ALA A 122 12.35 -8.42 7.79
CA ALA A 122 12.76 -7.06 7.54
C ALA A 122 14.28 -6.99 7.29
N ASP A 123 14.76 -7.62 6.22
CA ASP A 123 16.11 -7.45 5.72
C ASP A 123 16.09 -6.29 4.72
N ILE A 124 15.87 -5.08 5.24
CA ILE A 124 16.30 -3.87 4.56
C ILE A 124 17.81 -3.76 4.85
N SER A 125 18.60 -4.60 4.18
CA SER A 125 20.04 -4.41 4.07
C SER A 125 20.26 -3.25 3.12
N ILE A 126 20.37 -2.05 3.67
CA ILE A 126 20.98 -0.94 2.95
C ILE A 126 22.46 -1.27 2.91
N GLU A 127 22.94 -1.77 1.78
CA GLU A 127 24.37 -1.92 1.52
C GLU A 127 25.03 -0.56 1.75
N GLN A 128 25.80 -0.49 2.83
CA GLN A 128 26.75 0.59 3.04
C GLN A 128 27.95 0.29 2.14
N THR A 129 28.07 1.03 1.04
CA THR A 129 29.33 1.12 0.29
C THR A 129 30.12 2.29 0.89
N PRO A 130 31.43 2.11 1.18
CA PRO A 130 32.21 2.99 2.06
C PRO A 130 32.49 4.39 1.49
#